data_AF-A0A3D1UY02-F1
#
_entry.id   AF-A0A3D1UY02-F1
#
_cell.length_a   1.000
_cell.length_b   1.000
_cell.length_c   1.000
_cell.angle_alpha   90.00
_cell.angle_beta   90.00
_cell.angle_gamma   90.00
#
_symmetry.space_group_name_H-M   'P 1'
#
loop_
_entity.id
_entity.type
_entity.pdbx_description
1 polymer ?
#
loop_
_entity_poly.entity_id
_entity_poly.type
_entity_poly.pdbx_seq_one_letter_code
_entity_poly.pdbx_strand_id
1 'polypeptide(L)'
;MKRFGMMFAVMSVLALTGRLDALPISASRHVISETVELAAKRSGRALTPAARHAMEEAAAKAFAKYGDDVLRTLEKGGLEAIRQGERHGDVFWKLCANASPRAARSLALHADALMPLAKRIGSDFVTLEGKVPGLAEECVRLFGDGSAKTLSRFPPGEIKQLIGYARRADSPQTAGLLYEACQKSGGQVLKHLNWKQIMAGGLSAGIVITAYRISGGVAELSQTHPGQFAGLVDKWTRPFHVFLWGIILVLLWYLYRFIRKSFHWMESKIPEPAEDKTKAHLGPDAEKTQNIGSGRKDA
;
A
#
# COMPACT_ATOMS: atom_id res chain seq x y z
N MET A 1 -49.81 -53.03 0.72
CA MET A 1 -49.21 -52.24 1.83
C MET A 1 -47.94 -52.85 2.46
N LYS A 2 -47.61 -54.14 2.26
CA LYS A 2 -46.38 -54.75 2.84
C LYS A 2 -45.04 -54.36 2.20
N ARG A 3 -45.02 -53.76 0.99
CA ARG A 3 -43.79 -53.40 0.28
C ARG A 3 -43.20 -52.04 0.66
N PHE A 4 -44.01 -51.14 1.23
CA PHE A 4 -43.55 -49.79 1.62
C PHE A 4 -42.77 -49.80 2.94
N GLY A 5 -43.11 -50.70 3.88
CA GLY A 5 -42.40 -50.82 5.17
C GLY A 5 -40.97 -51.37 5.04
N MET A 6 -40.72 -52.27 4.09
CA MET A 6 -39.40 -52.87 3.89
C MET A 6 -38.39 -51.87 3.29
N MET A 7 -38.88 -50.90 2.49
CA MET A 7 -38.02 -49.87 1.90
C MET A 7 -37.59 -48.81 2.93
N PHE A 8 -38.44 -48.53 3.93
CA PHE A 8 -38.08 -47.64 5.05
C PHE A 8 -37.09 -48.30 6.02
N ALA A 9 -37.20 -49.60 6.25
CA ALA A 9 -36.25 -50.33 7.10
C ALA A 9 -34.84 -50.39 6.48
N VAL A 10 -34.73 -50.56 5.16
CA VAL A 10 -33.43 -50.56 4.47
C VAL A 10 -32.76 -49.18 4.49
N MET A 11 -33.54 -48.10 4.33
CA MET A 11 -33.02 -46.73 4.44
C MET A 11 -32.60 -46.36 5.86
N SER A 12 -33.34 -46.80 6.88
CA SER A 12 -32.96 -46.56 8.29
C SER A 12 -31.75 -47.37 8.74
N VAL A 13 -31.53 -48.57 8.20
CA VAL A 13 -30.31 -49.37 8.49
C VAL A 13 -29.09 -48.77 7.78
N LEU A 14 -29.24 -48.23 6.56
CA LEU A 14 -28.18 -47.50 5.85
C LEU A 14 -27.77 -46.20 6.56
N ALA A 15 -28.69 -45.53 7.26
CA ALA A 15 -28.38 -44.34 8.05
C ALA A 15 -27.67 -44.64 9.38
N LEU A 16 -27.79 -45.87 9.91
CA LEU A 16 -27.25 -46.25 11.22
C LEU A 16 -25.88 -46.95 11.16
N THR A 17 -25.48 -47.45 9.99
CA THR A 17 -24.09 -47.87 9.74
C THR A 17 -23.32 -46.71 9.15
N GLY A 18 -22.66 -45.91 10.01
CA GLY A 18 -21.80 -44.78 9.62
C GLY A 18 -20.58 -45.17 8.77
N ARG A 19 -20.82 -45.65 7.56
CA ARG A 19 -19.82 -45.90 6.51
C ARG A 19 -20.34 -45.32 5.20
N LEU A 20 -20.14 -44.02 5.04
CA LEU A 20 -20.13 -43.33 3.74
C LEU A 20 -18.87 -43.67 2.92
N ASP A 21 -18.27 -44.85 3.11
CA ASP A 21 -16.99 -45.23 2.50
C ASP A 21 -17.12 -45.96 1.16
N ALA A 22 -18.33 -46.11 0.62
CA ALA A 22 -18.50 -46.82 -0.64
C ALA A 22 -19.59 -46.17 -1.50
N LEU A 23 -19.29 -44.99 -2.04
CA LEU A 23 -19.74 -44.73 -3.41
C LEU A 23 -19.22 -45.90 -4.28
N PRO A 24 -20.03 -46.45 -5.19
CA PRO A 24 -19.58 -47.55 -6.05
C PRO A 24 -18.31 -47.10 -6.77
N ILE A 25 -17.21 -47.83 -6.56
CA ILE A 25 -15.85 -47.50 -7.01
C ILE A 25 -15.81 -47.14 -8.51
N SER A 26 -16.72 -47.71 -9.30
CA SER A 26 -16.90 -47.41 -10.72
C SER A 26 -17.35 -45.97 -11.01
N ALA A 27 -18.29 -45.43 -10.22
CA ALA A 27 -18.78 -44.05 -10.38
C ALA A 27 -17.68 -43.04 -10.03
N SER A 28 -16.91 -43.29 -8.96
CA SER A 28 -15.79 -42.43 -8.57
C SER A 28 -14.67 -42.42 -9.61
N ARG A 29 -14.35 -43.58 -10.22
CA ARG A 29 -13.33 -43.66 -11.29
C ARG A 29 -13.70 -42.86 -12.53
N HIS A 30 -14.96 -42.89 -12.96
CA HIS A 30 -15.42 -42.11 -14.10
C HIS A 30 -15.24 -40.61 -13.86
N VAL A 31 -15.70 -40.13 -12.70
CA VAL A 31 -15.58 -38.72 -12.30
C VAL A 31 -14.11 -38.29 -12.21
N ILE A 32 -13.23 -39.14 -11.67
CA ILE A 32 -11.79 -38.87 -11.61
C ILE A 32 -11.20 -38.75 -13.02
N SER A 33 -11.50 -39.70 -13.92
CA SER A 33 -11.03 -39.69 -15.31
C SER A 33 -11.47 -38.42 -16.05
N GLU A 34 -12.74 -38.04 -15.95
CA GLU A 34 -13.25 -36.79 -16.53
C GLU A 34 -12.56 -35.56 -15.96
N THR A 35 -12.37 -35.52 -14.64
CA THR A 35 -11.70 -34.42 -13.96
C THR A 35 -10.24 -34.29 -14.39
N VAL A 36 -9.51 -35.41 -14.54
CA VAL A 36 -8.14 -35.43 -15.04
C VAL A 36 -8.08 -34.94 -16.48
N GLU A 37 -9.05 -35.29 -17.32
CA GLU A 37 -9.13 -34.79 -18.69
C GLU A 37 -9.39 -33.28 -18.74
N LEU A 38 -10.32 -32.77 -17.93
CA LEU A 38 -10.59 -31.33 -17.80
C LEU A 38 -9.35 -30.58 -17.27
N ALA A 39 -8.69 -31.15 -16.27
CA ALA A 39 -7.45 -30.61 -15.71
C ALA A 39 -6.34 -30.57 -16.76
N ALA A 40 -6.19 -31.61 -17.59
CA ALA A 40 -5.22 -31.66 -18.68
C ALA A 40 -5.46 -30.57 -19.72
N LYS A 41 -6.73 -30.38 -20.13
CA LYS A 41 -7.15 -29.30 -21.03
C LYS A 41 -6.79 -27.93 -20.44
N ARG A 42 -7.05 -27.71 -19.14
CA ARG A 42 -6.71 -26.46 -18.45
C ARG A 42 -5.21 -26.22 -18.31
N SER A 43 -4.41 -27.28 -18.16
CA SER A 43 -2.96 -27.23 -18.19
C SER A 43 -2.37 -27.07 -19.61
N GLY A 44 -3.21 -27.14 -20.66
CA GLY A 44 -2.75 -27.10 -22.05
C GLY A 44 -1.91 -28.31 -22.45
N ARG A 45 -2.13 -29.47 -21.82
CA ARG A 45 -1.35 -30.70 -22.04
C ARG A 45 -2.20 -31.79 -22.70
N ALA A 46 -1.66 -32.41 -23.73
CA ALA A 46 -2.14 -33.69 -24.22
C ALA A 46 -1.49 -34.81 -23.40
N LEU A 47 -2.31 -35.65 -22.76
CA LEU A 47 -1.81 -36.78 -21.97
C LEU A 47 -1.72 -38.03 -22.87
N THR A 48 -0.58 -38.71 -22.83
CA THR A 48 -0.47 -40.07 -23.35
C THR A 48 -1.31 -41.02 -22.48
N PRO A 49 -1.73 -42.20 -22.98
CA PRO A 49 -2.50 -43.16 -22.18
C PRO A 49 -1.82 -43.53 -20.85
N ALA A 50 -0.50 -43.71 -20.87
CA ALA A 50 0.29 -43.99 -19.67
C ALA A 50 0.29 -42.79 -18.69
N ALA A 51 0.46 -41.56 -19.18
CA ALA A 51 0.42 -40.38 -18.33
C ALA A 51 -0.98 -40.12 -17.76
N ARG A 52 -2.04 -40.38 -18.54
CA ARG A 52 -3.43 -40.32 -18.09
C ARG A 52 -3.67 -41.28 -16.95
N HIS A 53 -3.29 -42.55 -17.12
CA HIS A 53 -3.44 -43.57 -16.07
C HIS A 53 -2.71 -43.17 -14.78
N ALA A 54 -1.46 -42.69 -14.88
CA ALA A 54 -0.69 -42.24 -13.72
C ALA A 54 -1.35 -41.04 -13.00
N MET A 55 -1.92 -40.10 -13.75
CA MET A 55 -2.63 -38.95 -13.18
C MET A 55 -3.96 -39.35 -12.53
N GLU A 56 -4.70 -40.29 -13.13
CA GLU A 56 -5.92 -40.86 -12.56
C GLU A 56 -5.65 -41.60 -11.26
N GLU A 57 -4.57 -42.39 -11.21
CA GLU A 57 -4.15 -43.08 -9.99
C GLU A 57 -3.73 -42.09 -8.89
N ALA A 58 -2.94 -41.07 -9.24
CA ALA A 58 -2.55 -40.03 -8.29
C ALA A 58 -3.76 -39.23 -7.77
N ALA A 59 -4.71 -38.88 -8.66
CA ALA A 59 -5.95 -38.21 -8.29
C ALA A 59 -6.84 -39.11 -7.42
N ALA A 60 -6.94 -40.41 -7.71
CA ALA A 60 -7.69 -41.37 -6.90
C ALA A 60 -7.10 -41.50 -5.49
N LYS A 61 -5.76 -41.59 -5.39
CA LYS A 61 -5.06 -41.63 -4.10
C LYS A 61 -5.27 -40.35 -3.30
N ALA A 62 -5.20 -39.18 -3.94
CA ALA A 62 -5.48 -37.90 -3.29
C ALA A 62 -6.95 -37.81 -2.86
N PHE A 63 -7.89 -38.17 -3.72
CA PHE A 63 -9.33 -38.17 -3.44
C PHE A 63 -9.68 -39.08 -2.25
N ALA A 64 -9.11 -40.28 -2.19
CA ALA A 64 -9.30 -41.19 -1.06
C ALA A 64 -8.82 -40.60 0.27
N LYS A 65 -7.84 -39.69 0.25
CA LYS A 65 -7.26 -39.07 1.45
C LYS A 65 -7.89 -37.73 1.84
N TYR A 66 -8.24 -36.91 0.86
CA TYR A 66 -8.65 -35.51 1.06
C TYR A 66 -10.08 -35.22 0.59
N GLY A 67 -10.78 -36.20 -0.01
CA GLY A 67 -12.16 -36.06 -0.44
C GLY A 67 -12.36 -35.28 -1.73
N ASP A 68 -13.55 -34.70 -1.89
CA ASP A 68 -14.01 -34.05 -3.12
C ASP A 68 -13.29 -32.72 -3.44
N ASP A 69 -12.66 -32.10 -2.43
CA ASP A 69 -11.82 -30.92 -2.59
C ASP A 69 -10.71 -31.13 -3.63
N VAL A 70 -10.22 -32.37 -3.78
CA VAL A 70 -9.23 -32.74 -4.80
C VAL A 70 -9.80 -32.55 -6.20
N LEU A 71 -11.02 -33.02 -6.44
CA LEU A 71 -11.63 -32.95 -7.77
C LEU A 71 -11.92 -31.50 -8.17
N ARG A 72 -12.50 -30.72 -7.25
CA ARG A 72 -12.74 -29.29 -7.44
C ARG A 72 -11.45 -28.52 -7.70
N THR A 73 -10.39 -28.88 -6.98
CA THR A 73 -9.07 -28.28 -7.13
C THR A 73 -8.46 -28.64 -8.48
N LEU A 74 -8.55 -29.89 -8.93
CA LEU A 74 -8.02 -30.30 -10.23
C LEU A 74 -8.75 -29.65 -11.38
N GLU A 75 -10.08 -29.59 -11.30
CA GLU A 75 -10.91 -28.90 -12.28
C GLU A 75 -10.46 -27.45 -12.44
N LYS A 76 -10.31 -26.72 -11.33
CA LYS A 76 -9.97 -25.29 -11.33
C LYS A 76 -8.49 -25.00 -11.59
N GLY A 77 -7.60 -25.77 -10.97
CA GLY A 77 -6.15 -25.53 -10.91
C GLY A 77 -5.34 -26.25 -11.99
N GLY A 78 -5.88 -27.29 -12.62
CA GLY A 78 -5.17 -28.13 -13.58
C GLY A 78 -4.31 -29.22 -12.93
N LEU A 79 -3.56 -29.97 -13.74
CA LEU A 79 -2.75 -31.12 -13.31
C LEU A 79 -1.63 -30.77 -12.33
N GLU A 80 -1.14 -29.53 -12.38
CA GLU A 80 -0.11 -29.01 -11.49
C GLU A 80 -0.55 -29.04 -10.02
N ALA A 81 -1.86 -29.02 -9.77
CA ALA A 81 -2.40 -29.08 -8.42
C ALA A 81 -2.15 -30.44 -7.72
N ILE A 82 -1.97 -31.55 -8.46
CA ILE A 82 -1.62 -32.85 -7.86
C ILE A 82 -0.29 -32.75 -7.11
N ARG A 83 0.73 -32.21 -7.78
CA ARG A 83 2.07 -32.07 -7.21
C ARG A 83 2.08 -31.11 -6.03
N GLN A 84 1.37 -29.99 -6.15
CA GLN A 84 1.31 -29.01 -5.06
C GLN A 84 0.51 -29.52 -3.87
N GLY A 85 -0.58 -30.25 -4.09
CA GLY A 85 -1.37 -30.83 -3.02
C GLY A 85 -0.67 -31.98 -2.30
N GLU A 86 0.20 -32.73 -2.97
CA GLU A 86 1.08 -33.71 -2.31
C GLU A 86 2.08 -33.01 -1.36
N ARG A 87 2.65 -31.88 -1.78
CA ARG A 87 3.62 -31.11 -0.99
C ARG A 87 3.00 -30.35 0.18
N HIS A 88 1.88 -29.68 -0.06
CA HIS A 88 1.28 -28.73 0.87
C HIS A 88 0.10 -29.31 1.68
N GLY A 89 -0.37 -30.50 1.31
CA GLY A 89 -1.36 -31.28 2.05
C GLY A 89 -2.78 -30.71 2.03
N ASP A 90 -3.56 -31.05 3.05
CA ASP A 90 -5.00 -30.74 3.19
C ASP A 90 -5.32 -29.25 3.02
N VAL A 91 -4.48 -28.38 3.58
CA VAL A 91 -4.69 -26.92 3.52
C VAL A 91 -4.68 -26.41 2.07
N PHE A 92 -3.83 -26.96 1.21
CA PHE A 92 -3.80 -26.57 -0.20
C PHE A 92 -5.09 -26.95 -0.93
N TRP A 93 -5.59 -28.16 -0.69
CA TRP A 93 -6.83 -28.66 -1.29
C TRP A 93 -8.02 -27.80 -0.88
N LYS A 94 -8.19 -27.56 0.43
CA LYS A 94 -9.29 -26.72 0.95
C LYS A 94 -9.25 -25.29 0.43
N LEU A 95 -8.05 -24.69 0.34
CA LEU A 95 -7.91 -23.33 -0.19
C LEU A 95 -8.26 -23.29 -1.69
N CYS A 96 -7.73 -24.21 -2.49
CA CYS A 96 -7.99 -24.22 -3.94
C CYS A 96 -9.44 -24.60 -4.29
N ALA A 97 -10.05 -25.53 -3.55
CA ALA A 97 -11.44 -25.95 -3.76
C ALA A 97 -12.41 -24.78 -3.59
N ASN A 98 -12.16 -23.90 -2.62
CA ASN A 98 -12.98 -22.72 -2.34
C ASN A 98 -12.56 -21.49 -3.16
N ALA A 99 -11.41 -21.53 -3.83
CA ALA A 99 -10.90 -20.44 -4.64
C ALA A 99 -11.66 -20.29 -5.97
N SER A 100 -11.52 -19.11 -6.59
CA SER A 100 -11.88 -18.92 -8.00
C SER A 100 -10.94 -19.74 -8.90
N PRO A 101 -11.35 -20.11 -10.13
CA PRO A 101 -10.48 -20.86 -11.05
C PRO A 101 -9.12 -20.18 -11.28
N ARG A 102 -9.10 -18.84 -11.34
CA ARG A 102 -7.88 -18.06 -11.54
C ARG A 102 -6.94 -18.10 -10.33
N ALA A 103 -7.50 -18.02 -9.11
CA ALA A 103 -6.75 -18.15 -7.88
C ALA A 103 -6.20 -19.57 -7.70
N ALA A 104 -7.04 -20.60 -7.88
CA ALA A 104 -6.63 -21.99 -7.82
C ALA A 104 -5.52 -22.30 -8.82
N ARG A 105 -5.61 -21.75 -10.04
CA ARG A 105 -4.54 -21.88 -11.05
C ARG A 105 -3.25 -21.21 -10.60
N SER A 106 -3.31 -20.00 -10.04
CA SER A 106 -2.10 -19.32 -9.55
C SER A 106 -1.45 -20.10 -8.41
N LEU A 107 -2.25 -20.60 -7.45
CA LEU A 107 -1.78 -21.48 -6.38
C LEU A 107 -1.17 -22.78 -6.93
N ALA A 108 -1.79 -23.43 -7.92
CA ALA A 108 -1.25 -24.64 -8.51
C ALA A 108 0.11 -24.41 -9.21
N LEU A 109 0.34 -23.22 -9.77
CA LEU A 109 1.59 -22.87 -10.45
C LEU A 109 2.68 -22.36 -9.50
N HIS A 110 2.29 -21.65 -8.43
CA HIS A 110 3.20 -20.88 -7.58
C HIS A 110 3.01 -21.16 -6.07
N ALA A 111 2.54 -22.35 -5.70
CA ALA A 111 2.21 -22.71 -4.32
C ALA A 111 3.36 -22.42 -3.33
N ASP A 112 4.60 -22.69 -3.71
CA ASP A 112 5.75 -22.55 -2.80
C ASP A 112 5.93 -21.10 -2.31
N ALA A 113 5.63 -20.11 -3.15
CA ALA A 113 5.64 -18.69 -2.78
C ALA A 113 4.32 -18.24 -2.12
N LEU A 114 3.18 -18.73 -2.62
CA LEU A 114 1.86 -18.23 -2.23
C LEU A 114 1.30 -18.89 -0.97
N MET A 115 1.64 -20.14 -0.69
CA MET A 115 1.08 -20.90 0.45
C MET A 115 1.44 -20.33 1.82
N PRO A 116 2.66 -19.82 2.09
CA PRO A 116 2.96 -19.15 3.34
C PRO A 116 2.03 -17.96 3.61
N LEU A 117 1.76 -17.15 2.57
CA LEU A 117 0.86 -16.00 2.66
C LEU A 117 -0.60 -16.43 2.80
N ALA A 118 -1.02 -17.43 2.02
CA ALA A 118 -2.37 -17.98 2.08
C ALA A 118 -2.68 -18.63 3.45
N LYS A 119 -1.69 -19.27 4.10
CA LYS A 119 -1.82 -19.80 5.46
C LYS A 119 -1.91 -18.70 6.51
N ARG A 120 -1.14 -17.62 6.35
CA ARG A 120 -1.09 -16.50 7.31
C ARG A 120 -2.32 -15.60 7.23
N ILE A 121 -2.80 -15.32 6.01
CA ILE A 121 -3.85 -14.33 5.75
C ILE A 121 -5.20 -14.99 5.45
N GLY A 122 -5.21 -16.22 4.95
CA GLY A 122 -6.41 -17.00 4.67
C GLY A 122 -7.05 -16.71 3.32
N SER A 123 -8.37 -16.88 3.26
CA SER A 123 -9.17 -16.78 2.03
C SER A 123 -9.15 -15.40 1.37
N ASP A 124 -8.93 -14.34 2.15
CA ASP A 124 -8.85 -12.98 1.63
C ASP A 124 -7.65 -12.81 0.67
N PHE A 125 -6.52 -13.42 1.00
CA PHE A 125 -5.35 -13.44 0.13
C PHE A 125 -5.61 -14.21 -1.16
N VAL A 126 -6.22 -15.39 -1.06
CA VAL A 126 -6.56 -16.22 -2.22
C VAL A 126 -7.55 -15.50 -3.14
N THR A 127 -8.51 -14.78 -2.57
CA THR A 127 -9.47 -13.96 -3.33
C THR A 127 -8.77 -12.82 -4.06
N LEU A 128 -7.84 -12.12 -3.38
CA LEU A 128 -7.04 -11.07 -3.99
C LEU A 128 -6.17 -11.60 -5.13
N GLU A 129 -5.50 -12.73 -4.92
CA GLU A 129 -4.69 -13.42 -5.93
C GLU A 129 -5.53 -13.85 -7.14
N GLY A 130 -6.78 -14.26 -6.92
CA GLY A 130 -7.71 -14.53 -8.02
C GLY A 130 -8.08 -13.31 -8.86
N LYS A 131 -8.12 -12.11 -8.25
CA LYS A 131 -8.41 -10.85 -8.95
C LYS A 131 -7.20 -10.33 -9.71
N VAL A 132 -6.04 -10.36 -9.08
CA VAL A 132 -4.79 -9.82 -9.62
C VAL A 132 -3.63 -10.82 -9.44
N PRO A 133 -3.59 -11.91 -10.23
CA PRO A 133 -2.58 -12.94 -10.05
C PRO A 133 -1.16 -12.40 -10.17
N GLY A 134 -0.28 -12.84 -9.28
CA GLY A 134 1.11 -12.42 -9.18
C GLY A 134 1.31 -11.04 -8.54
N LEU A 135 0.25 -10.36 -8.13
CA LEU A 135 0.33 -9.04 -7.48
C LEU A 135 -0.17 -9.06 -6.03
N ALA A 136 -0.84 -10.13 -5.57
CA ALA A 136 -1.34 -10.18 -4.19
C ALA A 136 -0.22 -10.18 -3.15
N GLU A 137 0.87 -10.90 -3.40
CA GLU A 137 2.07 -10.87 -2.56
C GLU A 137 2.60 -9.45 -2.40
N GLU A 138 2.62 -8.69 -3.50
CA GLU A 138 3.12 -7.33 -3.47
C GLU A 138 2.16 -6.37 -2.75
N CYS A 139 0.85 -6.55 -2.87
CA CYS A 139 -0.11 -5.83 -2.03
C CYS A 139 0.20 -6.02 -0.55
N VAL A 140 0.42 -7.27 -0.13
CA VAL A 140 0.73 -7.60 1.26
C VAL A 140 2.07 -7.00 1.68
N ARG A 141 3.08 -7.02 0.81
CA ARG A 141 4.38 -6.40 1.07
C ARG A 141 4.30 -4.89 1.22
N LEU A 142 3.53 -4.20 0.36
CA LEU A 142 3.44 -2.74 0.34
C LEU A 142 2.53 -2.18 1.45
N PHE A 143 1.44 -2.89 1.78
CA PHE A 143 0.37 -2.36 2.63
C PHE A 143 0.12 -3.19 3.91
N GLY A 144 0.81 -4.31 4.08
CA GLY A 144 0.65 -5.23 5.20
C GLY A 144 -0.43 -6.30 5.00
N ASP A 145 -0.50 -7.26 5.91
CA ASP A 145 -1.39 -8.43 5.85
C ASP A 145 -2.88 -8.06 5.83
N GLY A 146 -3.27 -7.03 6.58
CA GLY A 146 -4.65 -6.55 6.64
C GLY A 146 -5.18 -6.01 5.31
N SER A 147 -4.28 -5.73 4.36
CA SER A 147 -4.65 -5.13 3.08
C SER A 147 -5.44 -6.07 2.17
N ALA A 148 -5.21 -7.38 2.28
CA ALA A 148 -5.88 -8.38 1.46
C ALA A 148 -7.41 -8.31 1.59
N LYS A 149 -7.93 -8.17 2.81
CA LYS A 149 -9.37 -8.12 3.09
C LYS A 149 -10.06 -6.91 2.46
N THR A 150 -9.39 -5.76 2.49
CA THR A 150 -9.96 -4.53 1.93
C THR A 150 -9.81 -4.52 0.42
N LEU A 151 -8.63 -4.85 -0.10
CA LEU A 151 -8.34 -4.85 -1.54
C LEU A 151 -9.10 -5.94 -2.29
N SER A 152 -9.46 -7.05 -1.65
CA SER A 152 -10.32 -8.08 -2.26
C SER A 152 -11.71 -7.54 -2.63
N ARG A 153 -12.13 -6.39 -2.11
CA ARG A 153 -13.40 -5.71 -2.48
C ARG A 153 -13.26 -4.78 -3.68
N PHE A 154 -12.05 -4.32 -3.98
CA PHE A 154 -11.81 -3.37 -5.05
C PHE A 154 -11.87 -4.04 -6.44
N PRO A 155 -12.16 -3.29 -7.51
CA PRO A 155 -12.03 -3.77 -8.88
C PRO A 155 -10.56 -4.09 -9.21
N PRO A 156 -10.27 -5.13 -10.03
CA PRO A 156 -8.90 -5.50 -10.40
C PRO A 156 -8.08 -4.37 -11.04
N GLY A 157 -8.73 -3.49 -11.82
CA GLY A 157 -8.07 -2.34 -12.44
C GLY A 157 -7.54 -1.33 -11.42
N GLU A 158 -8.35 -1.01 -10.41
CA GLU A 158 -7.99 -0.08 -9.34
C GLU A 158 -6.87 -0.65 -8.46
N ILE A 159 -6.90 -1.95 -8.17
CA ILE A 159 -5.82 -2.62 -7.42
C ILE A 159 -4.50 -2.49 -8.17
N LYS A 160 -4.48 -2.79 -9.48
CA LYS A 160 -3.27 -2.65 -10.32
C LYS A 160 -2.76 -1.21 -10.34
N GLN A 161 -3.66 -0.25 -10.46
CA GLN A 161 -3.31 1.17 -10.47
C GLN A 161 -2.72 1.61 -9.13
N LEU A 162 -3.35 1.21 -8.02
CA LEU A 162 -2.87 1.46 -6.67
C LEU A 162 -1.47 0.90 -6.44
N ILE A 163 -1.21 -0.36 -6.82
CA ILE A 163 0.13 -0.96 -6.72
C ILE A 163 1.13 -0.19 -7.60
N GLY A 164 0.73 0.15 -8.83
CA GLY A 164 1.57 0.92 -9.76
C GLY A 164 2.01 2.27 -9.19
N TYR A 165 1.10 2.97 -8.53
CA TYR A 165 1.40 4.23 -7.83
C TYR A 165 2.23 4.01 -6.56
N ALA A 166 1.90 3.01 -5.75
CA ALA A 166 2.63 2.71 -4.52
C ALA A 166 4.09 2.30 -4.77
N ARG A 167 4.39 1.59 -5.87
CA ARG A 167 5.76 1.30 -6.32
C ARG A 167 6.58 2.56 -6.63
N ARG A 168 5.92 3.69 -6.89
CA ARG A 168 6.54 4.99 -7.19
C ARG A 168 6.52 5.93 -5.98
N ALA A 169 6.03 5.47 -4.83
CA ALA A 169 6.08 6.23 -3.60
C ALA A 169 7.53 6.50 -3.19
N ASP A 170 7.78 7.74 -2.74
CA ASP A 170 9.08 8.14 -2.19
C ASP A 170 9.46 7.35 -0.93
N SER A 171 8.46 6.82 -0.22
CA SER A 171 8.60 6.15 1.06
C SER A 171 7.46 5.16 1.32
N PRO A 172 7.67 4.13 2.18
CA PRO A 172 6.60 3.24 2.63
C PRO A 172 5.43 3.98 3.29
N GLN A 173 5.71 5.10 3.96
CA GLN A 173 4.70 5.95 4.59
C GLN A 173 3.78 6.58 3.55
N THR A 174 4.32 7.06 2.43
CA THR A 174 3.51 7.61 1.33
C THR A 174 2.67 6.54 0.64
N ALA A 175 3.20 5.31 0.47
CA ALA A 175 2.40 4.18 -0.01
C ALA A 175 1.24 3.85 0.95
N GLY A 176 1.50 3.87 2.26
CA GLY A 176 0.49 3.72 3.31
C GLY A 176 -0.59 4.81 3.26
N LEU A 177 -0.19 6.08 3.09
CA LEU A 177 -1.12 7.21 2.92
C LEU A 177 -2.00 7.06 1.69
N LEU A 178 -1.43 6.64 0.56
CA LEU A 178 -2.19 6.38 -0.65
C LEU A 178 -3.22 5.27 -0.42
N TYR A 179 -2.82 4.20 0.25
CA TYR A 179 -3.72 3.09 0.58
C TYR A 179 -4.85 3.53 1.50
N GLU A 180 -4.56 4.28 2.56
CA GLU A 180 -5.57 4.82 3.47
C GLU A 180 -6.54 5.76 2.75
N ALA A 181 -6.01 6.67 1.91
CA ALA A 181 -6.83 7.57 1.11
C ALA A 181 -7.76 6.80 0.16
N CYS A 182 -7.26 5.74 -0.49
CA CYS A 182 -8.08 4.87 -1.34
C CYS A 182 -9.18 4.14 -0.56
N GLN A 183 -8.88 3.64 0.64
CA GLN A 183 -9.88 2.98 1.48
C GLN A 183 -11.02 3.95 1.84
N LYS A 184 -10.66 5.16 2.29
CA LYS A 184 -11.66 6.16 2.70
C LYS A 184 -12.47 6.70 1.53
N SER A 185 -11.85 6.90 0.37
CA SER A 185 -12.56 7.41 -0.81
C SER A 185 -13.24 6.33 -1.65
N GLY A 186 -13.18 5.05 -1.26
CA GLY A 186 -13.63 3.93 -2.10
C GLY A 186 -12.98 3.91 -3.49
N GLY A 187 -11.67 4.20 -3.57
CA GLY A 187 -10.90 4.18 -4.83
C GLY A 187 -11.00 5.45 -5.69
N GLN A 188 -11.91 6.39 -5.39
CA GLN A 188 -12.05 7.63 -6.16
C GLN A 188 -10.75 8.46 -6.24
N VAL A 189 -9.91 8.43 -5.20
CA VAL A 189 -8.60 9.10 -5.20
C VAL A 189 -7.75 8.75 -6.41
N LEU A 190 -7.81 7.50 -6.88
CA LEU A 190 -6.99 7.00 -7.98
C LEU A 190 -7.31 7.70 -9.30
N LYS A 191 -8.55 8.19 -9.46
CA LYS A 191 -9.02 8.91 -10.67
C LYS A 191 -8.42 10.31 -10.77
N HIS A 192 -8.04 10.90 -9.63
CA HIS A 192 -7.47 12.25 -9.57
C HIS A 192 -5.93 12.26 -9.54
N LEU A 193 -5.31 11.08 -9.45
CA LEU A 193 -3.87 10.95 -9.53
C LEU A 193 -3.43 10.95 -11.00
N ASN A 194 -2.64 11.95 -11.38
CA ASN A 194 -2.07 12.05 -12.71
C ASN A 194 -0.80 11.20 -12.81
N TRP A 195 -0.91 10.05 -13.49
CA TRP A 195 0.22 9.15 -13.74
C TRP A 195 1.46 9.84 -14.33
N LYS A 196 1.29 10.82 -15.24
CA LYS A 196 2.44 11.52 -15.84
C LYS A 196 3.25 12.28 -14.81
N GLN A 197 2.57 12.92 -13.85
CA GLN A 197 3.24 13.65 -12.76
C GLN A 197 3.93 12.69 -11.79
N ILE A 198 3.28 11.57 -11.45
CA ILE A 198 3.87 10.54 -10.56
C ILE A 198 5.10 9.90 -11.20
N MET A 199 5.10 9.71 -12.52
CA MET A 199 6.26 9.16 -13.22
C MET A 199 7.43 10.16 -13.31
N ALA A 200 7.14 11.46 -13.42
CA ALA A 200 8.17 12.49 -13.52
C ALA A 200 8.77 12.87 -12.16
N GLY A 201 7.96 12.91 -11.10
CA GLY A 201 8.37 13.43 -9.78
C GLY A 201 8.31 12.42 -8.63
N GLY A 202 7.87 11.19 -8.88
CA GLY A 202 7.51 10.25 -7.81
C GLY A 202 6.13 10.55 -7.21
N LEU A 203 5.61 9.61 -6.44
CA LEU A 203 4.42 9.83 -5.62
C LEU A 203 4.86 10.37 -4.25
N SER A 204 4.50 11.62 -3.97
CA SER A 204 4.72 12.27 -2.67
C SER A 204 3.42 12.38 -1.87
N ALA A 205 3.55 12.53 -0.55
CA ALA A 205 2.40 12.72 0.34
C ALA A 205 1.52 13.92 -0.08
N GLY A 206 2.11 15.02 -0.56
CA GLY A 206 1.38 16.20 -1.02
C GLY A 206 0.46 15.91 -2.22
N ILE A 207 0.91 15.07 -3.16
CA ILE A 207 0.11 14.65 -4.31
C ILE A 207 -1.09 13.81 -3.84
N VAL A 208 -0.85 12.86 -2.94
CA VAL A 208 -1.92 12.00 -2.37
C VAL A 208 -2.98 12.86 -1.66
N ILE A 209 -2.57 13.79 -0.81
CA ILE A 209 -3.47 14.67 -0.07
C ILE A 209 -4.28 15.56 -1.03
N THR A 210 -3.64 16.09 -2.07
CA THR A 210 -4.32 16.94 -3.07
C THR A 210 -5.36 16.13 -3.85
N ALA A 211 -5.01 14.92 -4.29
CA ALA A 211 -5.96 14.03 -4.96
C ALA A 211 -7.14 13.64 -4.04
N TYR A 212 -6.87 13.40 -2.75
CA TYR A 212 -7.89 13.10 -1.75
C TYR A 212 -8.84 14.27 -1.45
N ARG A 213 -8.32 15.51 -1.48
CA ARG A 213 -9.14 16.73 -1.41
C ARG A 213 -10.08 16.84 -2.60
N ILE A 214 -9.56 16.64 -3.81
CA ILE A 214 -10.34 16.78 -5.04
C ILE A 214 -11.40 15.67 -5.16
N SER A 215 -11.11 14.47 -4.64
CA SER A 215 -12.06 13.35 -4.64
C SER A 215 -13.19 13.47 -3.60
N GLY A 216 -13.38 14.64 -2.98
CA GLY A 216 -14.46 14.90 -2.03
C GLY A 216 -14.25 14.35 -0.60
N GLY A 217 -13.14 13.66 -0.32
CA GLY A 217 -12.92 12.98 0.96
C GLY A 217 -12.67 13.91 2.16
N VAL A 218 -12.31 15.17 1.92
CA VAL A 218 -11.97 16.12 3.01
C VAL A 218 -13.20 16.74 3.68
N ALA A 219 -14.35 16.81 3.02
CA ALA A 219 -15.59 17.21 3.70
C ALA A 219 -15.94 16.20 4.82
N GLU A 220 -15.77 14.90 4.55
CA GLU A 220 -16.07 13.83 5.50
C GLU A 220 -15.01 13.74 6.62
N LEU A 221 -13.72 13.86 6.29
CA LEU A 221 -12.61 13.73 7.26
C LEU A 221 -12.45 14.95 8.18
N SER A 222 -12.74 16.16 7.67
CA SER A 222 -12.78 17.38 8.49
C SER A 222 -13.96 17.40 9.46
N GLN A 223 -15.07 16.75 9.10
CA GLN A 223 -16.25 16.62 9.95
C GLN A 223 -16.12 15.48 10.98
N THR A 224 -15.52 14.34 10.63
CA THR A 224 -15.44 13.18 11.53
C THR A 224 -14.25 13.20 12.49
N HIS A 225 -13.07 13.68 12.07
CA HIS A 225 -11.85 13.64 12.89
C HIS A 225 -10.97 14.89 12.76
N PRO A 226 -11.44 16.07 13.20
CA PRO A 226 -10.74 17.34 13.03
C PRO A 226 -9.35 17.37 13.70
N GLY A 227 -9.19 16.70 14.85
CA GLY A 227 -7.92 16.66 15.58
C GLY A 227 -6.83 15.84 14.89
N GLN A 228 -7.18 14.72 14.26
CA GLN A 228 -6.21 13.90 13.51
C GLN A 228 -5.79 14.59 12.22
N PHE A 229 -6.72 15.27 11.56
CA PHE A 229 -6.42 16.07 10.37
C PHE A 229 -5.50 17.24 10.69
N ALA A 230 -5.79 18.01 11.75
CA ALA A 230 -4.92 19.09 12.20
C ALA A 230 -3.53 18.57 12.58
N GLY A 231 -3.44 17.44 13.29
CA GLY A 231 -2.17 16.82 13.63
C GLY A 231 -1.35 16.33 12.43
N LEU A 232 -2.01 15.78 11.40
CA LEU A 232 -1.35 15.38 10.14
C LEU A 232 -0.89 16.59 9.34
N VAL A 233 -1.69 17.65 9.24
CA VAL A 233 -1.27 18.86 8.54
C VAL A 233 -0.10 19.50 9.28
N ASP A 234 -0.21 19.72 10.59
CA ASP A 234 0.80 20.44 11.38
C ASP A 234 2.14 19.70 11.47
N LYS A 235 2.11 18.36 11.62
CA LYS A 235 3.32 17.54 11.66
C LYS A 235 4.10 17.59 10.34
N TRP A 236 3.43 17.80 9.23
CA TRP A 236 4.03 17.80 7.89
C TRP A 236 4.33 19.19 7.32
N THR A 237 3.58 20.23 7.70
CA THR A 237 3.88 21.61 7.31
C THR A 237 4.99 22.22 8.16
N ARG A 238 5.23 21.75 9.39
CA ARG A 238 6.32 22.23 10.26
C ARG A 238 7.69 22.30 9.58
N PRO A 239 8.23 21.24 8.94
CA PRO A 239 9.53 21.33 8.28
C PRO A 239 9.54 22.36 7.13
N PHE A 240 8.43 22.49 6.40
CA PHE A 240 8.28 23.52 5.37
C PHE A 240 8.24 24.93 5.96
N HIS A 241 7.53 25.13 7.08
CA HIS A 241 7.52 26.41 7.78
C HIS A 241 8.92 26.78 8.27
N VAL A 242 9.65 25.83 8.88
CA VAL A 242 11.04 26.05 9.33
C VAL A 242 11.95 26.41 8.15
N PHE A 243 11.85 25.69 7.04
CA PHE A 243 12.63 25.97 5.83
C PHE A 243 12.30 27.35 5.23
N LEU A 244 11.01 27.69 5.14
CA LEU A 244 10.55 28.99 4.64
C LEU A 244 11.02 30.13 5.53
N TRP A 245 10.93 29.97 6.85
CA TRP A 245 11.49 30.92 7.82
C TRP A 245 13.01 31.06 7.67
N GLY A 246 13.72 29.96 7.41
CA GLY A 246 15.15 29.98 7.09
C GLY A 246 15.46 30.82 5.85
N ILE A 247 14.71 30.64 4.76
CA ILE A 247 14.84 31.46 3.54
C ILE A 247 14.56 32.94 3.83
N ILE A 248 13.51 33.23 4.58
CA ILE A 248 13.14 34.62 4.95
C ILE A 248 14.26 35.26 5.77
N LEU A 249 14.84 34.54 6.74
CA LEU A 249 15.96 35.05 7.54
C LEU A 249 17.21 35.33 6.69
N VAL A 250 17.53 34.45 5.73
CA VAL A 250 18.65 34.66 4.79
C VAL A 250 18.40 35.89 3.90
N LEU A 251 17.17 36.06 3.40
CA LEU A 251 16.79 37.23 2.62
C LEU A 251 16.85 38.52 3.43
N LEU A 252 16.33 38.51 4.67
CA LEU A 252 16.42 39.65 5.58
C LEU A 252 17.86 40.02 5.91
N TRP A 253 18.73 39.03 6.11
CA TRP A 253 20.16 39.26 6.33
C TRP A 253 20.83 39.91 5.12
N TYR A 254 20.52 39.46 3.91
CA TYR A 254 20.99 40.08 2.67
C TYR A 254 20.49 41.51 2.52
N LEU A 255 19.22 41.76 2.82
CA LEU A 255 18.61 43.09 2.77
C LEU A 255 19.26 44.04 3.79
N TYR A 256 19.49 43.57 5.01
CA TYR A 256 20.20 44.32 6.04
C TYR A 256 21.62 44.69 5.60
N ARG A 257 22.37 43.72 5.04
CA ARG A 257 23.72 43.95 4.52
C ARG A 257 23.72 44.99 3.39
N PHE A 258 22.70 44.93 2.52
CA PHE A 258 22.52 45.90 1.43
C PHE A 258 22.24 47.31 1.95
N ILE A 259 21.30 47.47 2.89
CA ILE A 259 20.96 48.76 3.51
C ILE A 259 22.19 49.36 4.21
N ARG A 260 22.92 48.56 4.98
CA ARG A 260 24.14 49.00 5.67
C ARG A 260 25.20 49.51 4.70
N LYS A 261 25.40 48.82 3.57
CA LYS A 261 26.35 49.24 2.53
C LYS A 261 25.92 50.56 1.87
N SER A 262 24.62 50.72 1.61
CA SER A 262 24.06 51.96 1.05
C SER A 262 24.19 53.14 2.02
N PHE A 263 24.05 52.90 3.32
CA PHE A 263 24.20 53.94 4.34
C PHE A 263 25.63 54.47 4.44
N HIS A 264 26.63 53.57 4.47
CA HIS A 264 28.05 53.97 4.42
C HIS A 264 28.40 54.72 3.14
N TRP A 265 27.80 54.35 2.00
CA TRP A 265 27.99 55.09 0.76
C TRP A 265 27.42 56.52 0.82
N MET A 266 26.29 56.72 1.51
CA MET A 266 25.73 58.06 1.73
C MET A 266 26.58 58.90 2.70
N GLU A 267 27.11 58.32 3.78
CA GLU A 267 28.03 59.02 4.69
C GLU A 267 29.29 59.51 3.96
N SER A 268 29.83 58.72 3.03
CA SER A 268 31.01 59.10 2.24
C SER A 268 30.77 60.29 1.30
N LYS A 269 29.51 60.68 1.08
CA LYS A 269 29.11 61.79 0.20
C LYS A 269 28.70 63.05 0.95
N ILE A 270 28.75 63.06 2.29
CA ILE A 270 28.55 64.31 3.04
C ILE A 270 29.78 65.17 2.75
N PRO A 271 29.64 66.27 1.98
CA PRO A 271 30.77 67.13 1.69
C PRO A 271 31.30 67.67 3.02
N GLU A 272 32.62 67.59 3.21
CA GLU A 272 33.29 68.24 4.33
C GLU A 272 32.78 69.69 4.41
N PRO A 273 32.30 70.16 5.57
CA PRO A 273 31.88 71.53 5.72
C PRO A 273 33.06 72.40 5.31
N ALA A 274 32.85 73.23 4.28
CA ALA A 274 33.88 74.11 3.73
C ALA A 274 34.55 74.82 4.90
N GLU A 275 35.81 74.45 5.15
CA GLU A 275 36.60 74.95 6.25
C GLU A 275 36.68 76.47 6.09
N ASP A 276 35.99 77.18 6.99
CA ASP A 276 35.91 78.64 6.99
C ASP A 276 37.30 79.20 7.34
N LYS A 277 38.08 79.50 6.30
CA LYS A 277 39.44 80.04 6.38
C LYS A 277 39.53 81.46 6.97
N THR A 278 38.47 82.02 7.54
CA THR A 278 38.48 83.40 8.06
C THR A 278 39.05 83.59 9.47
N LYS A 279 39.43 82.54 10.20
CA LYS A 279 39.89 82.68 11.61
C LYS A 279 41.41 82.67 11.86
N ALA A 280 42.24 82.73 10.82
CA ALA A 280 43.70 82.73 10.98
C ALA A 280 44.33 84.14 10.91
N HIS A 281 43.83 85.13 11.65
CA HIS A 281 44.52 86.43 11.81
C HIS A 281 44.05 87.23 13.05
N LEU A 282 44.19 86.67 14.25
CA LEU A 282 44.19 87.46 15.50
C LEU A 282 45.27 86.89 16.43
N GLY A 283 46.26 87.75 16.71
CA GLY A 283 47.50 87.41 17.39
C GLY A 283 47.36 87.19 18.91
N PRO A 284 48.44 86.72 19.55
CA PRO A 284 48.45 86.32 20.93
C PRO A 284 48.95 87.48 21.80
N ASP A 285 48.05 88.28 22.36
CA ASP A 285 48.39 89.19 23.46
C ASP A 285 47.14 89.43 24.33
N ALA A 286 47.40 89.58 25.63
CA ALA A 286 46.46 89.83 26.73
C ALA A 286 45.79 88.56 27.33
N GLU A 287 46.35 87.93 28.36
CA GLU A 287 46.55 88.40 29.75
C GLU A 287 45.41 87.94 30.68
N LYS A 288 45.83 87.11 31.65
CA LYS A 288 45.35 86.94 33.02
C LYS A 288 43.96 87.50 33.36
N THR A 289 43.11 86.67 33.96
CA THR A 289 42.75 86.78 35.39
C THR A 289 41.84 85.65 35.87
N GLN A 290 42.13 85.20 37.10
CA GLN A 290 41.24 84.67 38.16
C GLN A 290 40.28 83.52 37.82
N ASN A 291 40.47 82.30 38.34
CA ASN A 291 40.44 81.86 39.75
C ASN A 291 39.07 82.05 40.44
N ILE A 292 38.74 81.09 41.33
CA ILE A 292 37.48 80.82 42.08
C ILE A 292 36.53 79.92 41.27
N GLY A 293 36.18 78.70 41.66
CA GLY A 293 36.25 78.02 42.96
C GLY A 293 34.87 77.39 43.27
N SER A 294 34.88 76.20 43.88
CA SER A 294 33.71 75.51 44.48
C SER A 294 32.67 74.94 43.49
N GLY A 295 32.16 73.73 43.59
CA GLY A 295 32.16 72.69 44.61
C GLY A 295 31.07 71.68 44.21
N ARG A 296 31.35 70.38 44.24
CA ARG A 296 30.86 69.43 45.27
C ARG A 296 29.54 68.71 44.91
N LYS A 297 29.58 67.40 45.20
CA LYS A 297 28.52 66.39 45.41
C LYS A 297 28.04 65.63 44.17
N ASP A 298 28.42 64.36 44.03
CA ASP A 298 28.01 63.15 44.79
C ASP A 298 26.61 62.69 44.37
N ALA A 299 26.54 61.64 43.53
CA ALA A 299 25.70 60.44 43.65
C ALA A 299 25.83 59.59 42.37
#